data_AF-E2NLM3-F1
#
_entry.id   AF-E2NLM3-F1
#
_cell.length_a   1.000
_cell.length_b   1.000
_cell.length_c   1.000
_cell.angle_alpha   90.00
_cell.angle_beta   90.00
_cell.angle_gamma   90.00
#
_symmetry.space_group_name_H-M   'P 1'
#
loop_
_entity.id
_entity.type
_entity.pdbx_description
1 polymer ?
#
loop_
_entity_poly.entity_id
_entity_poly.type
_entity_poly.pdbx_seq_one_letter_code
_entity_poly.pdbx_strand_id
1 'polypeptide(L)'
;MNSIKSLLMFVMFFSLSSIVSAQIHHKTDDKKKLFILLGQSNMAGRAPIEKKDSLPLLMVKLLNDKGDFEVAENPLNRYSNIRKKLSMQKLGPGYAFAKR
;
A
#
# COMPACT_ATOMS: atom_id res chain seq x y z
N MET A 1 4.09 -28.04 -49.55
CA MET A 1 4.31 -28.45 -48.15
C MET A 1 4.90 -27.33 -47.27
N ASN A 2 5.89 -26.57 -47.74
CA ASN A 2 6.58 -25.55 -46.92
C ASN A 2 5.71 -24.30 -46.62
N SER A 3 4.87 -23.88 -47.57
CA SER A 3 3.96 -22.73 -47.38
C SER A 3 2.89 -22.99 -46.30
N ILE A 4 2.32 -24.20 -46.26
CA ILE A 4 1.34 -24.61 -45.23
C ILE A 4 1.98 -24.66 -43.84
N LYS A 5 3.20 -25.18 -43.73
CA LYS A 5 3.96 -25.20 -42.46
C LYS A 5 4.28 -23.77 -41.98
N SER A 6 4.64 -22.87 -42.91
CA SER A 6 4.90 -21.46 -42.61
C SER A 6 3.63 -20.75 -42.12
N LEU A 7 2.49 -21.02 -42.74
CA LEU A 7 1.20 -20.46 -42.33
C LEU A 7 0.80 -20.98 -40.93
N LEU A 8 0.99 -22.27 -40.66
CA LEU A 8 0.69 -22.87 -39.37
C LEU A 8 1.58 -22.30 -38.25
N MET A 9 2.87 -22.09 -38.54
CA MET A 9 3.80 -21.42 -37.62
C MET A 9 3.37 -19.97 -37.34
N PHE A 10 2.91 -19.24 -38.36
CA PHE A 10 2.44 -17.87 -38.19
C PHE A 10 1.18 -17.79 -37.33
N VAL A 11 0.23 -18.71 -37.54
CA VAL A 11 -1.00 -18.82 -36.74
C VAL A 11 -0.68 -19.19 -35.28
N MET A 12 0.26 -20.11 -35.05
CA MET A 12 0.73 -20.41 -33.68
C MET A 12 1.38 -19.20 -33.02
N PHE A 13 2.23 -18.46 -33.73
CA PHE A 13 2.89 -17.28 -33.16
C PHE A 13 1.87 -16.20 -32.80
N PHE A 14 0.87 -15.99 -33.65
CA PHE A 14 -0.20 -15.02 -33.41
C PHE A 14 -1.11 -15.44 -32.23
N SER A 15 -1.45 -16.73 -32.11
CA SER A 15 -2.25 -17.22 -30.99
C SER A 15 -1.50 -17.14 -29.65
N LEU A 16 -0.20 -17.43 -29.62
CA LEU A 16 0.64 -17.25 -28.43
C LEU A 16 0.73 -15.77 -28.02
N SER A 17 0.90 -14.86 -28.98
CA SER A 17 0.99 -13.42 -28.69
C SER A 17 -0.32 -12.85 -28.09
N SER A 18 -1.46 -13.41 -28.50
CA SER A 18 -2.78 -13.00 -28.01
C SER A 18 -3.01 -13.40 -26.55
N ILE A 19 -2.55 -14.60 -26.16
CA ILE A 19 -2.63 -15.09 -24.77
C ILE A 19 -1.78 -14.23 -23.83
N VAL A 20 -0.56 -13.88 -24.24
CA VAL A 20 0.34 -13.00 -23.46
C VAL A 20 -0.28 -11.61 -23.27
N SER A 21 -0.88 -11.03 -24.31
CA SER A 21 -1.55 -9.72 -24.22
C SER A 21 -2.75 -9.75 -23.26
N ALA A 22 -3.53 -10.85 -23.25
CA ALA A 22 -4.67 -11.00 -22.35
C ALA A 22 -4.24 -11.09 -20.87
N GLN A 23 -3.08 -11.70 -20.59
CA GLN A 23 -2.51 -11.75 -19.23
C GLN A 23 -2.03 -10.37 -18.74
N ILE A 24 -1.50 -9.52 -19.63
CA ILE A 24 -1.08 -8.15 -19.30
C ILE A 24 -2.28 -7.27 -18.93
N HIS A 25 -3.44 -7.48 -19.56
CA HIS A 25 -4.66 -6.71 -19.28
C HIS A 25 -5.37 -7.13 -17.97
N HIS A 26 -5.06 -8.31 -17.44
CA HIS A 26 -5.52 -8.78 -16.12
C HIS A 26 -4.71 -8.22 -14.94
N LYS A 27 -4.06 -7.05 -15.12
CA LYS A 27 -3.60 -6.25 -13.99
C LYS A 27 -4.83 -5.65 -13.31
N THR A 28 -5.38 -6.42 -12.36
CA THR A 28 -6.40 -5.96 -11.43
C THR A 28 -6.04 -4.55 -10.96
N ASP A 29 -6.98 -3.62 -11.11
CA ASP A 29 -6.92 -2.24 -10.68
C ASP A 29 -6.90 -2.19 -9.14
N ASP A 30 -5.84 -2.71 -8.52
CA ASP A 30 -5.58 -2.71 -7.09
C ASP A 30 -5.19 -1.30 -6.67
N LYS A 31 -6.15 -0.37 -6.81
CA LYS A 31 -5.99 1.04 -6.44
C LYS A 31 -5.71 1.08 -4.95
N LYS A 32 -4.47 1.46 -4.62
CA LYS A 32 -4.11 1.79 -3.25
C LYS A 32 -4.93 3.00 -2.82
N LYS A 33 -5.50 2.91 -1.62
CA LYS A 33 -6.27 4.00 -1.02
C LYS A 33 -5.32 4.85 -0.17
N LEU A 34 -5.24 6.14 -0.48
CA LEU A 34 -4.49 7.11 0.30
C LEU A 34 -5.44 7.84 1.26
N PHE A 35 -5.08 7.87 2.53
CA PHE A 35 -5.81 8.61 3.56
C PHE A 35 -4.88 9.63 4.20
N ILE A 36 -5.37 10.85 4.38
CA ILE A 36 -4.65 11.92 5.06
C ILE A 36 -5.26 12.12 6.44
N LEU A 37 -4.45 11.95 7.48
CA LEU A 37 -4.86 12.11 8.87
C LEU A 37 -4.53 13.52 9.36
N LEU A 38 -5.48 14.46 9.23
CA LEU A 38 -5.33 15.85 9.68
C LEU A 38 -6.13 16.13 10.94
N GLY A 39 -5.57 16.97 11.80
CA GLY A 39 -6.24 17.43 13.01
C GLY A 39 -5.25 17.89 14.08
N GLN A 40 -5.78 18.17 15.26
CA GLN A 40 -5.00 18.60 16.42
C GLN A 40 -4.40 17.41 17.20
N SER A 41 -4.08 17.62 18.49
CA SER A 41 -3.47 16.64 19.38
C SER A 41 -4.21 15.29 19.44
N ASN A 42 -5.54 15.28 19.37
CA ASN A 42 -6.33 14.05 19.41
C ASN A 42 -6.16 13.18 18.15
N MET A 43 -5.99 13.80 16.97
CA MET A 43 -5.68 13.05 15.74
C MET A 43 -4.25 12.50 15.79
N ALA A 44 -3.30 13.32 16.25
CA ALA A 44 -1.92 12.94 16.45
C ALA A 44 -1.73 11.79 17.47
N GLY A 45 -2.70 11.60 18.35
CA GLY A 45 -2.74 10.54 19.33
C GLY A 45 -2.12 10.92 20.68
N ARG A 46 -2.89 10.74 21.75
CA ARG A 46 -2.48 10.98 23.16
C ARG A 46 -2.83 9.83 24.09
N ALA A 47 -3.61 8.86 23.61
CA ALA A 47 -3.93 7.67 24.37
C ALA A 47 -2.68 6.79 24.53
N PRO A 48 -2.47 6.15 25.70
CA PRO A 48 -1.39 5.18 25.86
C PRO A 48 -1.41 4.10 24.75
N ILE A 49 -0.23 3.66 24.32
CA ILE A 49 -0.11 2.50 23.44
C ILE A 49 0.02 1.28 24.36
N GLU A 50 -1.00 0.41 24.35
CA GLU A 50 -0.94 -0.83 25.10
C GLU A 50 -0.21 -1.92 24.28
N LYS A 51 0.11 -3.05 24.93
CA LYS A 51 0.76 -4.19 24.26
C LYS A 51 -0.02 -4.67 23.03
N LYS A 52 -1.35 -4.62 23.08
CA LYS A 52 -2.24 -4.99 21.96
C LYS A 52 -2.18 -4.03 20.76
N ASP A 53 -1.76 -2.78 20.99
CA ASP A 53 -1.67 -1.71 20.00
C ASP A 53 -0.24 -1.56 19.44
N SER A 54 0.70 -2.36 19.95
CA SER A 54 2.10 -2.37 19.54
C SER A 54 2.35 -3.23 18.30
N LEU A 55 1.33 -3.96 17.83
CA LEU A 55 1.45 -4.81 16.65
C LEU A 55 1.41 -3.97 15.36
N PRO A 56 2.32 -4.22 14.41
CA PRO A 56 2.32 -3.54 13.11
C PRO A 56 1.12 -3.95 12.25
N LEU A 57 0.69 -3.03 11.39
CA LEU A 57 -0.39 -3.25 10.42
C LEU A 57 0.22 -3.69 9.07
N LEU A 58 0.42 -4.99 8.87
CA LEU A 58 1.21 -5.54 7.76
C LEU A 58 0.74 -5.10 6.34
N MET A 59 -0.56 -4.86 6.17
CA MET A 59 -1.17 -4.45 4.89
C MET A 59 -1.40 -2.94 4.77
N VAL A 60 -0.96 -2.17 5.77
CA VAL A 60 -1.11 -0.71 5.82
C VAL A 60 0.27 -0.09 5.76
N LYS A 61 0.39 0.97 4.95
CA LYS A 61 1.65 1.71 4.80
C LYS A 61 1.56 3.09 5.43
N LEU A 62 2.65 3.54 6.01
CA LEU A 62 2.83 4.90 6.52
C LEU A 62 3.91 5.61 5.71
N LEU A 63 3.64 6.84 5.29
CA LEU A 63 4.62 7.70 4.64
C LEU A 63 5.60 8.24 5.68
N ASN A 64 6.89 8.00 5.47
CA ASN A 64 7.95 8.47 6.36
C ASN A 64 8.54 9.83 5.94
N ASP A 65 9.48 10.33 6.73
CA ASP A 65 10.15 11.62 6.53
C ASP A 65 11.10 11.65 5.32
N LYS A 66 11.40 10.50 4.71
CA LYS A 66 12.17 10.37 3.47
C LYS A 66 11.29 10.31 2.22
N GLY A 67 9.96 10.28 2.38
CA GLY A 67 9.01 10.12 1.29
C GLY A 67 8.75 8.67 0.89
N ASP A 68 9.23 7.70 1.69
CA ASP A 68 9.03 6.28 1.44
C ASP A 68 7.84 5.72 2.24
N PHE A 69 7.21 4.67 1.72
CA PHE A 69 6.13 3.95 2.41
C PHE A 69 6.67 2.72 3.16
N GLU A 70 6.57 2.73 4.49
CA GLU A 70 6.94 1.62 5.36
C GLU A 70 5.72 0.97 6.02
N VAL A 71 5.90 -0.18 6.66
CA VAL A 71 4.79 -0.85 7.40
C VAL A 71 4.31 0.08 8.51
N ALA A 72 2.99 0.30 8.60
CA ALA A 72 2.42 1.19 9.59
C ALA A 72 2.49 0.57 10.99
N GLU A 73 3.03 1.33 11.94
CA GLU A 73 3.14 0.98 13.36
C GLU A 73 2.88 2.21 14.22
N ASN A 74 2.45 2.03 15.47
CA ASN A 74 2.21 3.15 16.36
C ASN A 74 3.53 3.74 16.90
N PRO A 75 3.60 5.06 17.14
CA PRO A 75 2.57 6.06 16.84
C PRO A 75 2.57 6.48 15.35
N LEU A 76 1.39 6.57 14.74
CA LEU A 76 1.25 6.90 13.31
C LEU A 76 1.69 8.34 12.98
N ASN A 77 1.61 9.27 13.93
CA ASN A 77 2.01 10.67 13.72
C ASN A 77 3.52 10.92 13.89
N ARG A 78 4.37 9.88 13.95
CA ARG A 78 5.81 10.01 14.23
C ARG A 78 6.59 10.84 13.21
N TYR A 79 6.12 10.91 11.97
CA TYR A 79 6.78 11.64 10.87
C TYR A 79 6.26 13.06 10.64
N SER A 80 5.26 13.52 11.38
CA SER A 80 4.72 14.89 11.22
C SER A 80 5.77 15.95 11.49
N ASN A 81 5.98 16.89 10.55
CA ASN A 81 6.95 17.99 10.65
C ASN A 81 6.55 19.09 11.65
N ILE A 82 5.27 19.17 12.04
CA ILE A 82 4.74 20.15 13.01
C ILE A 82 4.59 19.59 14.43
N ARG A 83 5.11 18.38 14.69
CA ARG A 83 5.03 17.77 16.02
C ARG A 83 5.96 18.47 17.03
N LYS A 84 5.52 18.61 18.27
CA LYS A 84 6.34 19.16 19.35
C LYS A 84 7.47 18.22 19.80
N LYS A 85 7.14 16.96 20.14
CA LYS A 85 8.10 15.89 20.51
C LYS A 85 7.56 14.52 20.07
N LEU A 86 8.45 13.57 19.80
CA LEU A 86 8.08 12.20 19.44
C LEU A 86 7.40 11.46 20.61
N SER A 87 7.90 11.62 21.83
CA SER A 87 7.33 10.98 23.04
C SER A 87 5.88 11.39 23.36
N MET A 88 5.40 12.48 22.78
CA MET A 88 4.00 12.91 22.90
C MET A 88 3.09 12.29 21.84
N GLN A 89 3.65 11.70 20.79
CA GLN A 89 2.87 10.98 19.80
C GLN A 89 2.57 9.60 20.36
N LYS A 90 1.29 9.25 20.41
CA LYS A 90 0.84 7.97 20.95
C LYS A 90 -0.27 7.37 20.08
N LEU A 91 -1.14 6.58 20.67
CA LEU A 91 -2.26 5.98 19.96
C LEU A 91 -3.26 7.06 19.53
N GLY A 92 -3.56 7.11 18.23
CA GLY A 92 -4.56 7.97 17.61
C GLY A 92 -5.61 7.15 16.85
N PRO A 93 -6.70 7.79 16.37
CA PRO A 93 -7.81 7.09 15.73
C PRO A 93 -7.42 6.40 14.42
N GLY A 94 -6.35 6.86 13.74
CA GLY A 94 -5.86 6.27 12.51
C GLY A 94 -5.51 4.79 12.61
N TYR A 95 -5.03 4.33 13.77
CA TYR A 95 -4.67 2.92 13.97
C TYR A 95 -5.92 2.03 13.98
N ALA A 96 -6.95 2.42 14.75
CA ALA A 96 -8.21 1.69 14.81
C ALA A 96 -8.97 1.74 13.48
N PHE A 97 -8.89 2.87 12.77
CA PHE A 97 -9.43 3.00 11.41
C PHE A 97 -8.78 2.02 10.44
N ALA A 98 -7.44 1.96 10.40
CA ALA A 98 -6.72 1.15 9.43
C ALA A 98 -6.68 -0.35 9.78
N LYS A 99 -7.02 -0.73 11.02
CA LYS A 99 -7.13 -2.11 11.47
C LYS A 99 -8.43 -2.80 11.03
N ARG A 100 -9.45 -2.02 10.63
CA ARG A 100 -10.75 -2.51 10.15
C ARG A 100 -10.72 -2.69 8.64
#